data_AF-A0A9D9V241-F1
#
_entry.id   AF-A0A9D9V241-F1
#
_cell.length_a   1.000
_cell.length_b   1.000
_cell.length_c   1.000
_cell.angle_alpha   90.00
_cell.angle_beta   90.00
_cell.angle_gamma   90.00
#
_symmetry.space_group_name_H-M   'P 1'
#
loop_
_entity.id
_entity.type
_entity.pdbx_description
1 polymer ?
#
loop_
_entity_poly.entity_id
_entity_poly.type
_entity_poly.pdbx_seq_one_letter_code
_entity_poly.pdbx_strand_id
1 'polypeptide(L)'
;MAYFDKNSLSNFGLLWKEEGYAEYIADGPALTLDEGLKILQDSSLVEKSYVPHVEYFKYWLAVSYLIFTKHMTFKEILDANLKLDNVLQEAIRNTKKFC
;
A
#
# COMPACT_ATOMS: atom_id res chain seq x y z
N MET A 1 -20.77 -6.42 -5.82
CA MET A 1 -20.24 -5.50 -6.86
C MET A 1 -19.85 -4.22 -6.14
N ALA A 2 -18.63 -4.15 -5.59
CA ALA A 2 -18.12 -2.93 -4.97
C ALA A 2 -17.18 -2.27 -5.96
N TYR A 3 -17.74 -1.47 -6.88
CA TYR A 3 -16.94 -0.83 -7.92
C TYR A 3 -16.31 0.49 -7.49
N PHE A 4 -16.79 1.13 -6.42
CA PHE A 4 -16.20 2.32 -5.81
C PHE A 4 -16.79 2.44 -4.40
N ASP A 5 -16.21 1.75 -3.41
CA ASP A 5 -16.57 2.05 -2.01
C ASP A 5 -15.70 3.23 -1.52
N LYS A 6 -16.22 4.01 -0.56
CA LYS A 6 -15.57 5.23 -0.05
C LYS A 6 -14.14 5.03 0.47
N ASN A 7 -13.76 3.80 0.79
CA ASN A 7 -12.44 3.44 1.29
C ASN A 7 -11.51 2.94 0.17
N SER A 8 -11.98 2.78 -1.07
CA SER A 8 -11.13 2.49 -2.23
C SER A 8 -10.31 3.71 -2.68
N LEU A 9 -10.77 4.92 -2.36
CA LEU A 9 -10.05 6.16 -2.68
C LEU A 9 -9.03 6.49 -1.58
N SER A 10 -7.79 6.74 -1.99
CA SER A 10 -6.80 7.37 -1.13
C SER A 10 -7.08 8.86 -0.97
N ASN A 11 -6.35 9.52 -0.07
CA ASN A 11 -6.41 10.98 0.09
C ASN A 11 -5.98 11.75 -1.19
N PHE A 12 -5.31 11.07 -2.13
CA PHE A 12 -4.93 11.60 -3.44
C PHE A 12 -5.98 11.32 -4.53
N GLY A 13 -7.11 10.71 -4.19
CA GLY A 13 -8.16 10.35 -5.14
C GLY A 13 -7.83 9.14 -6.03
N LEU A 14 -6.79 8.37 -5.67
CA LEU A 14 -6.38 7.17 -6.40
C LEU A 14 -7.05 5.92 -5.83
N LEU A 15 -7.25 4.92 -6.70
CA LEU A 15 -7.78 3.62 -6.34
C LEU A 15 -6.67 2.73 -5.76
N TRP A 16 -6.43 2.84 -4.45
CA TRP A 16 -5.21 2.29 -3.85
C TRP A 16 -5.06 0.77 -3.98
N LYS A 17 -6.17 0.02 -4.08
CA LYS A 17 -6.11 -1.44 -4.22
C LYS A 17 -5.63 -1.83 -5.61
N GLU A 18 -6.17 -1.18 -6.63
CA GLU A 18 -5.85 -1.37 -8.02
C GLU A 18 -4.43 -0.88 -8.33
N GLU A 19 -4.08 0.34 -7.91
CA GLU A 19 -2.73 0.89 -8.08
C GLU A 19 -1.69 0.05 -7.32
N GLY A 20 -2.00 -0.35 -6.07
CA GLY A 20 -1.11 -1.20 -5.29
C GLY A 20 -0.91 -2.59 -5.89
N TYR A 21 -1.95 -3.15 -6.53
CA TYR A 21 -1.84 -4.42 -7.23
C TYR A 21 -1.07 -4.29 -8.56
N ALA A 22 -1.21 -3.17 -9.27
CA ALA A 22 -0.41 -2.89 -10.46
C ALA A 22 1.09 -2.85 -10.10
N GLU A 23 1.46 -2.15 -9.03
CA GLU A 23 2.83 -2.13 -8.51
C GLU A 23 3.29 -3.52 -8.04
N TYR A 24 2.41 -4.30 -7.40
CA TYR A 24 2.74 -5.68 -6.99
C TYR A 24 3.09 -6.58 -8.19
N ILE A 25 2.33 -6.50 -9.27
CA ILE A 25 2.59 -7.26 -10.50
C ILE A 25 3.85 -6.76 -11.22
N ALA A 26 4.15 -5.47 -11.10
CA ALA A 26 5.36 -4.84 -11.65
C ALA A 26 6.65 -5.15 -10.85
N ASP A 27 6.57 -6.00 -9.82
CA ASP A 27 7.68 -6.33 -8.91
C ASP A 27 8.14 -5.17 -8.02
N GLY A 28 7.20 -4.26 -7.72
CA GLY A 28 7.36 -3.19 -6.76
C GLY A 28 7.61 -1.80 -7.35
N PRO A 29 7.51 -0.77 -6.49
CA PRO A 29 7.63 0.62 -6.88
C PRO A 29 9.09 1.04 -7.02
N ALA A 30 9.31 2.27 -7.50
CA ALA A 30 10.64 2.85 -7.61
C ALA A 30 11.41 2.97 -6.27
N LEU A 31 10.70 2.97 -5.13
CA LEU A 31 11.29 3.02 -3.79
C LEU A 31 11.53 1.61 -3.26
N THR A 32 12.72 1.35 -2.72
CA THR A 32 12.98 0.09 -2.00
C THR A 32 12.17 0.02 -0.70
N LEU A 33 12.01 -1.20 -0.16
CA LEU A 33 11.30 -1.41 1.12
C LEU A 33 11.91 -0.57 2.25
N ASP A 34 13.24 -0.55 2.38
CA ASP A 34 13.92 0.18 3.45
C ASP A 34 13.77 1.70 3.30
N GLU A 35 13.92 2.22 2.08
CA GLU A 35 13.73 3.66 1.80
C GLU A 35 12.30 4.09 2.09
N GLY A 36 11.32 3.34 1.59
CA GLY A 36 9.92 3.66 1.80
C GLY A 36 9.51 3.55 3.27
N LEU A 37 9.95 2.53 4.00
CA LEU A 37 9.70 2.43 5.45
C LEU A 37 10.33 3.59 6.22
N LYS A 38 11.55 4.00 5.86
CA LYS A 38 12.20 5.17 6.47
C LYS A 38 11.41 6.44 6.23
N ILE A 39 10.91 6.67 5.01
CA ILE A 39 10.07 7.82 4.67
C ILE A 39 8.75 7.80 5.47
N LEU A 40 8.12 6.64 5.64
CA LEU A 40 6.87 6.52 6.40
C LEU A 40 7.04 6.76 7.91
N GLN A 41 8.23 6.53 8.45
CA GLN A 41 8.55 6.72 9.87
C GLN A 41 9.05 8.13 10.20
N ASP A 42 9.51 8.89 9.20
CA ASP A 42 10.01 10.25 9.36
C ASP A 42 9.25 11.23 8.45
N SER A 43 8.29 11.94 9.05
CA SER A 43 7.47 12.94 8.36
C SER A 43 8.29 14.05 7.68
N SER A 44 9.52 14.33 8.12
CA SER A 44 10.38 15.34 7.50
C SER A 44 10.97 14.91 6.15
N LEU A 45 10.96 13.60 5.87
CA LEU A 45 11.40 13.03 4.60
C LEU A 45 10.27 12.96 3.58
N VAL A 46 9.01 12.99 4.01
CA VAL A 46 7.84 13.01 3.11
C VAL A 46 7.83 14.29 2.27
N GLU A 47 8.10 15.44 2.88
CA GLU A 47 8.16 16.73 2.19
C GLU A 47 9.31 16.83 1.18
N LYS A 48 10.39 16.07 1.40
CA LYS A 48 11.58 16.04 0.53
C LYS A 48 11.48 14.99 -0.57
N SER A 49 10.55 14.05 -0.45
CA SER A 49 10.36 12.95 -1.40
C SER A 49 9.32 13.33 -2.45
N TYR A 50 9.47 12.83 -3.69
CA TYR A 50 8.43 13.03 -4.71
C TYR A 50 7.15 12.31 -4.28
N VAL A 51 6.13 13.09 -3.90
CA VAL A 51 4.91 12.64 -3.24
C VAL A 51 4.23 11.45 -3.95
N PRO A 52 4.11 11.41 -5.29
CA PRO A 52 3.54 10.25 -5.98
C PRO A 52 4.27 8.92 -5.73
N HIS A 53 5.61 8.90 -5.70
CA HIS A 53 6.35 7.65 -5.46
C HIS A 53 6.08 7.10 -4.05
N VAL A 54 5.91 7.99 -3.07
CA VAL A 54 5.56 7.61 -1.70
C VAL A 54 4.15 7.02 -1.63
N GLU A 55 3.20 7.57 -2.40
CA GLU A 55 1.83 7.05 -2.47
C GLU A 55 1.78 5.66 -3.11
N TYR A 56 2.43 5.46 -4.26
CA TYR A 56 2.52 4.13 -4.88
C TYR A 56 3.21 3.11 -3.97
N PHE A 57 4.25 3.53 -3.25
CA PHE A 57 4.88 2.68 -2.23
C PHE A 57 3.91 2.25 -1.13
N LYS A 58 3.09 3.16 -0.61
CA LYS A 58 2.06 2.82 0.40
C LYS A 58 1.09 1.77 -0.15
N TYR A 59 0.59 1.98 -1.37
CA TYR A 59 -0.39 1.08 -1.98
C TYR A 59 0.20 -0.31 -2.22
N TRP A 60 1.41 -0.37 -2.78
CA TRP A 60 2.16 -1.60 -2.97
C TRP A 60 2.39 -2.34 -1.64
N LEU A 61 2.84 -1.64 -0.60
CA LEU A 61 3.10 -2.24 0.71
C LEU A 61 1.83 -2.83 1.32
N ALA A 62 0.71 -2.10 1.24
CA ALA A 62 -0.59 -2.55 1.74
C ALA A 62 -1.07 -3.81 0.99
N VAL A 63 -1.05 -3.80 -0.34
CA VAL A 63 -1.50 -4.94 -1.15
C VAL A 63 -0.57 -6.14 -0.97
N SER A 64 0.74 -5.93 -0.98
CA SER A 64 1.73 -6.99 -0.75
C SER A 64 1.53 -7.67 0.60
N TYR A 65 1.22 -6.91 1.66
CA TYR A 65 0.88 -7.47 2.96
C TYR A 65 -0.39 -8.33 2.94
N LEU A 66 -1.46 -7.86 2.30
CA LEU A 66 -2.71 -8.61 2.19
C LEU A 66 -2.51 -9.92 1.42
N ILE A 67 -1.69 -9.91 0.37
CA ILE A 67 -1.39 -11.12 -0.41
C ILE A 67 -0.46 -12.06 0.36
N PHE A 68 0.72 -11.61 0.77
CA PHE A 68 1.74 -12.50 1.33
C PHE A 68 1.45 -12.93 2.77
N THR A 69 0.87 -12.04 3.59
CA THR A 69 0.64 -12.32 5.02
C THR A 69 -0.79 -12.74 5.32
N LYS A 70 -1.78 -12.13 4.66
CA LYS A 70 -3.19 -12.47 4.87
C LYS A 70 -3.72 -13.49 3.87
N HIS A 71 -2.90 -13.89 2.90
CA HIS A 71 -3.24 -14.88 1.87
C HIS A 71 -4.53 -14.53 1.08
N MET A 72 -4.79 -13.24 0.90
CA MET A 72 -5.94 -12.77 0.14
C MET A 72 -5.64 -12.78 -1.36
N THR A 73 -6.60 -13.24 -2.15
CA THR A 73 -6.62 -13.04 -3.60
C THR A 73 -6.93 -11.59 -3.94
N PHE A 74 -6.55 -11.14 -5.14
CA PHE A 74 -6.86 -9.78 -5.58
C PHE A 74 -8.37 -9.49 -5.58
N LYS A 75 -9.20 -10.46 -5.97
CA LYS A 75 -10.66 -10.34 -5.92
C LYS A 75 -11.16 -10.11 -4.50
N GLU A 76 -10.64 -10.84 -3.52
CA GLU A 76 -11.00 -10.63 -2.11
C GLU A 76 -10.57 -9.25 -1.61
N ILE A 77 -9.41 -8.75 -2.04
CA ILE A 77 -8.94 -7.40 -1.69
C ILE A 77 -9.90 -6.34 -2.24
N LEU A 78 -10.31 -6.46 -3.51
CA LEU A 78 -11.28 -5.54 -4.13
C LEU A 78 -12.62 -5.55 -3.40
N ASP A 79 -13.16 -6.74 -3.10
CA ASP A 79 -14.46 -6.90 -2.46
C ASP A 79 -14.46 -6.55 -0.95
N ALA A 80 -13.30 -6.50 -0.29
CA ALA A 80 -13.20 -6.25 1.14
C ALA A 80 -13.32 -4.77 1.52
N ASN A 81 -14.07 -4.49 2.58
CA ASN A 81 -14.21 -3.15 3.16
C ASN A 81 -12.97 -2.77 4.01
N LEU A 82 -11.87 -2.46 3.33
CA LEU A 82 -10.56 -2.16 3.93
C LEU A 82 -10.24 -0.67 3.83
N LYS A 83 -9.68 -0.11 4.91
CA LYS A 83 -9.12 1.25 4.91
C LYS A 83 -7.60 1.16 4.73
N LEU A 84 -7.07 1.92 3.77
CA LEU A 84 -5.63 1.94 3.49
C LEU A 84 -4.79 2.15 4.75
N ASP A 85 -5.09 3.19 5.54
CA ASP A 85 -4.30 3.51 6.74
C ASP A 85 -4.25 2.36 7.75
N ASN A 86 -5.36 1.63 7.94
CA ASN A 86 -5.39 0.48 8.84
C ASN A 86 -4.49 -0.65 8.33
N VAL A 87 -4.59 -0.96 7.04
CA VAL A 87 -3.78 -2.00 6.39
C VAL A 87 -2.30 -1.63 6.42
N LEU A 88 -1.96 -0.36 6.16
CA LEU A 88 -0.58 0.15 6.24
C LEU A 88 -0.01 -0.01 7.64
N GLN A 89 -0.76 0.37 8.68
CA GLN A 89 -0.30 0.20 10.07
C GLN A 89 -0.11 -1.27 10.45
N GLU A 90 -0.94 -2.17 9.92
CA GLU A 90 -0.72 -3.60 10.07
C GLU A 90 0.53 -4.08 9.31
N ALA A 91 0.72 -3.65 8.06
CA ALA A 91 1.86 -4.00 7.23
C ALA A 91 3.19 -3.56 7.87
N ILE A 92 3.30 -2.31 8.32
CA ILE A 92 4.49 -1.75 8.98
C ILE A 92 4.83 -2.48 10.29
N ARG A 93 3.82 -2.96 11.02
CA ARG A 93 4.07 -3.77 12.24
C ARG A 93 4.55 -5.18 11.92
N ASN A 94 4.22 -5.70 10.74
CA ASN A 94 4.56 -7.05 10.30
C ASN A 94 5.75 -7.11 9.33
N THR A 95 6.34 -5.97 8.93
CA THR A 95 7.47 -5.95 7.97
C THR A 95 8.70 -6.72 8.43
N LYS A 96 8.86 -6.98 9.74
CA LYS A 96 9.89 -7.88 10.28
C LYS A 96 9.75 -9.35 9.86
N LYS A 97 8.63 -9.75 9.22
CA LYS A 97 8.35 -11.11 8.74
C LYS A 97 8.51 -11.29 7.23
N PHE A 98 8.88 -10.22 6.51
CA PHE A 98 9.09 -10.25 5.06
C PHE A 98 10.53 -10.61 4.67
N CYS A 99 11.45 -10.63 5.65
CA CYS A 99 12.86 -11.00 5.49
C CYS A 99 13.11 -12.43 6.00
#